data_AF-A0A0M8T580-F1
#
_entry.id   AF-A0A0M8T580-F1
#
_cell.length_a   1.000
_cell.length_b   1.000
_cell.length_c   1.000
_cell.angle_alpha   90.00
_cell.angle_beta   90.00
_cell.angle_gamma   90.00
#
_symmetry.space_group_name_H-M   'P 1'
#
loop_
_entity.id
_entity.type
_entity.pdbx_description
1 polymer ?
#
loop_
_entity_poly.entity_id
_entity_poly.type
_entity_poly.pdbx_seq_one_letter_code
_entity_poly.pdbx_strand_id
1 'polypeptide(L)'
;MLRVVALVCTGEFADRYPRQALIRLRHILNRPAQDRAVSGAATALQRIAAKEGQLPTVWRMVSRWIDTDKKEDRDGVHRAFLALLDPESDPYVLQVMLEAAHQDSGVEEAIVKGWKASLDNTHVDPECRRLIRGWAQARSQGFVRREQTADILNRIIEQHLVSSPISALLFGDSTVRDDKAVIELRRDLLLPAQLARFQLDAPASES
;
A
#
# COMPACT_ATOMS: atom_id res chain seq x y z
N MET A 1 15.83 -5.71 21.62
CA MET A 1 15.83 -7.10 21.09
C MET A 1 15.19 -7.20 19.69
N LEU A 2 13.98 -6.69 19.44
CA LEU A 2 13.30 -6.81 18.12
C LEU A 2 14.00 -6.08 16.95
N ARG A 3 14.74 -5.00 17.22
CA ARG A 3 15.58 -4.33 16.20
C ARG A 3 16.70 -5.23 15.68
N VAL A 4 17.25 -6.08 16.55
CA VAL A 4 18.25 -7.10 16.16
C VAL A 4 17.58 -8.17 15.30
N VAL A 5 16.35 -8.56 15.61
CA VAL A 5 15.58 -9.52 14.79
C VAL A 5 15.31 -8.95 13.40
N ALA A 6 14.86 -7.70 13.28
CA ALA A 6 14.67 -7.06 11.97
C ALA A 6 15.98 -6.98 11.17
N LEU A 7 17.10 -6.67 11.83
CA LEU A 7 18.43 -6.63 11.19
C LEU A 7 18.89 -8.02 10.75
N VAL A 8 18.71 -9.06 11.59
CA VAL A 8 19.02 -10.46 11.26
C VAL A 8 18.16 -10.96 10.11
N CYS A 9 16.89 -10.54 10.04
CA CYS A 9 15.99 -10.80 8.91
C CYS A 9 16.38 -10.04 7.62
N THR A 10 17.47 -9.27 7.58
CA THR A 10 18.02 -8.71 6.33
C THR A 10 19.34 -9.35 5.88
N GLY A 11 19.97 -10.15 6.75
CA GLY A 11 21.24 -10.84 6.48
C GLY A 11 21.09 -12.30 6.09
N GLU A 12 22.12 -13.11 6.37
CA GLU A 12 22.26 -14.52 5.96
C GLU A 12 21.06 -15.40 6.34
N PHE A 13 20.40 -15.09 7.47
CA PHE A 13 19.20 -15.82 7.90
C PHE A 13 18.04 -15.67 6.90
N ALA A 14 17.82 -14.49 6.34
CA ALA A 14 16.76 -14.28 5.36
C ALA A 14 17.10 -14.86 3.98
N ASP A 15 18.38 -14.95 3.65
CA ASP A 15 18.83 -15.62 2.42
C ASP A 15 18.59 -17.14 2.52
N ARG A 16 18.87 -17.73 3.69
CA ARG A 16 18.72 -19.17 3.92
C ARG A 16 17.28 -19.59 4.25
N TYR A 17 16.51 -18.72 4.90
CA TYR A 17 15.16 -19.02 5.39
C TYR A 17 14.15 -17.88 5.16
N PRO A 18 13.91 -17.46 3.91
CA PRO A 18 13.11 -16.26 3.60
C PRO A 18 11.69 -16.32 4.17
N ARG A 19 11.02 -17.48 4.10
CA ARG A 19 9.66 -17.64 4.65
C ARG A 19 9.61 -17.43 6.17
N GLN A 20 10.61 -17.90 6.90
CA GLN A 20 10.64 -17.78 8.36
C GLN A 20 10.97 -16.35 8.77
N ALA A 21 11.85 -15.67 8.01
CA ALA A 21 12.10 -14.24 8.16
C ALA A 21 10.80 -13.44 7.95
N LEU A 22 10.06 -13.71 6.87
CA LEU A 22 8.79 -13.05 6.58
C LEU A 22 7.74 -13.23 7.68
N ILE A 23 7.56 -14.44 8.22
CA ILE A 23 6.65 -14.67 9.36
C ILE A 23 7.03 -13.82 10.57
N ARG A 24 8.33 -13.77 10.90
CA ARG A 24 8.82 -12.94 12.01
C ARG A 24 8.59 -11.45 11.75
N LEU A 25 8.83 -10.97 10.54
CA LEU A 25 8.58 -9.59 10.17
C LEU A 25 7.09 -9.24 10.31
N ARG A 26 6.18 -10.13 9.86
CA ARG A 26 4.73 -9.94 10.05
C ARG A 26 4.35 -9.75 11.52
N HIS A 27 4.90 -10.55 12.43
CA HIS A 27 4.64 -10.39 13.86
C HIS A 27 5.17 -9.06 14.42
N ILE A 28 6.29 -8.55 13.91
CA ILE A 28 6.79 -7.22 14.30
C ILE A 28 5.87 -6.13 13.74
N LEU A 29 5.40 -6.28 12.49
CA LEU A 29 4.47 -5.34 11.85
C LEU A 29 3.10 -5.30 12.55
N ASN A 30 2.66 -6.39 13.19
CA ASN A 30 1.39 -6.46 13.93
C ASN A 30 1.42 -5.76 15.31
N ARG A 31 2.52 -5.08 15.67
CA ARG A 31 2.60 -4.37 16.94
C ARG A 31 1.62 -3.18 16.96
N PRO A 32 0.92 -2.90 18.06
CA PRO A 32 -0.03 -1.79 18.12
C PRO A 32 0.63 -0.42 17.91
N ALA A 33 1.85 -0.24 18.44
CA ALA A 33 2.59 1.01 18.34
C ALA A 33 3.38 1.09 17.02
N GLN A 34 3.18 2.18 16.28
CA GLN A 34 3.99 2.53 15.11
C GLN A 34 5.39 3.01 15.54
N ASP A 35 6.22 2.08 15.98
CA ASP A 35 7.54 2.35 16.53
C ASP A 35 8.67 2.07 15.51
N ARG A 36 9.91 2.33 15.94
CA ARG A 36 11.11 2.05 15.12
C ARG A 36 11.25 0.57 14.74
N ALA A 37 10.65 -0.36 15.48
CA ALA A 37 10.70 -1.78 15.14
C ALA A 37 9.75 -2.08 13.98
N VAL A 38 8.53 -1.50 13.97
CA VAL A 38 7.59 -1.59 12.84
C VAL A 38 8.22 -1.01 11.58
N SER A 39 8.80 0.19 11.66
CA SER A 39 9.49 0.83 10.53
C SER A 39 10.67 -0.03 10.03
N GLY A 40 11.48 -0.55 10.96
CA GLY A 40 12.59 -1.43 10.61
C GLY A 40 12.15 -2.75 9.97
N ALA A 41 11.00 -3.29 10.36
CA ALA A 41 10.43 -4.50 9.76
C ALA A 41 9.90 -4.25 8.34
N ALA A 42 9.26 -3.10 8.10
CA ALA A 42 8.82 -2.67 6.78
C ALA A 42 10.02 -2.53 5.81
N THR A 43 11.07 -1.82 6.22
CA THR A 43 12.31 -1.71 5.43
C THR A 43 12.98 -3.07 5.20
N ALA A 44 12.98 -3.96 6.21
CA ALA A 44 13.53 -5.30 6.05
C ALA A 44 12.76 -6.12 5.01
N LEU A 45 11.42 -6.04 5.03
CA LEU A 45 10.54 -6.70 4.06
C LEU A 45 10.85 -6.23 2.63
N GLN A 46 10.92 -4.91 2.42
CA GLN A 46 11.27 -4.31 1.13
C GLN A 46 12.65 -4.79 0.64
N ARG A 47 13.65 -4.82 1.53
CA ARG A 47 15.00 -5.30 1.19
C ARG A 47 15.01 -6.76 0.78
N ILE A 48 14.26 -7.63 1.47
CA ILE A 48 14.13 -9.04 1.06
C ILE A 48 13.49 -9.10 -0.33
N ALA A 49 12.42 -8.34 -0.57
CA ALA A 49 11.72 -8.33 -1.85
C ALA A 49 12.59 -7.84 -3.02
N ALA A 50 13.46 -6.85 -2.77
CA ALA A 50 14.38 -6.31 -3.76
C ALA A 50 15.55 -7.25 -4.11
N LYS A 51 15.80 -8.31 -3.33
CA LYS A 51 16.81 -9.32 -3.68
C LYS A 51 16.40 -10.09 -4.94
N GLU A 52 17.40 -10.44 -5.75
CA GLU A 52 17.19 -11.17 -7.00
C GLU A 52 16.36 -12.45 -6.78
N GLY A 53 15.28 -12.60 -7.56
CA GLY A 53 14.38 -13.75 -7.51
C GLY A 53 13.48 -13.85 -6.26
N GLN A 54 13.56 -12.93 -5.29
CA GLN A 54 12.78 -13.02 -4.06
C GLN A 54 11.39 -12.37 -4.14
N LEU A 55 11.22 -11.33 -4.97
CA LEU A 55 9.94 -10.62 -5.10
C LEU A 55 8.74 -11.55 -5.33
N PRO A 56 8.75 -12.54 -6.24
CA PRO A 56 7.61 -13.45 -6.43
C PRO A 56 7.28 -14.27 -5.17
N THR A 57 8.27 -14.60 -4.36
CA THR A 57 8.08 -15.35 -3.10
C THR A 57 7.49 -14.46 -2.03
N VAL A 58 8.02 -13.24 -1.87
CA VAL A 58 7.51 -12.25 -0.90
C VAL A 58 6.08 -11.88 -1.26
N TRP A 59 5.82 -11.54 -2.53
CA TRP A 59 4.50 -11.19 -3.04
C TRP A 59 3.48 -12.29 -2.76
N ARG A 60 3.77 -13.53 -3.20
CA ARG A 60 2.87 -14.67 -2.99
C ARG A 60 2.54 -14.87 -1.51
N MET A 61 3.50 -14.64 -0.62
CA MET A 61 3.30 -14.81 0.83
C MET A 61 2.44 -13.70 1.41
N VAL A 62 2.71 -12.44 1.06
CA VAL A 62 1.93 -11.28 1.50
C VAL A 62 0.50 -11.34 0.96
N SER A 63 0.31 -11.62 -0.33
CA SER A 63 -1.02 -11.78 -0.93
C SER A 63 -1.80 -12.91 -0.29
N ARG A 64 -1.15 -14.03 0.05
CA ARG A 64 -1.81 -15.14 0.75
C ARG A 64 -2.30 -14.74 2.14
N TRP A 65 -1.53 -13.95 2.89
CA TRP A 65 -1.93 -13.52 4.23
C TRP A 65 -3.22 -12.69 4.23
N ILE A 66 -3.42 -11.86 3.20
CA ILE A 66 -4.64 -11.06 3.01
C ILE A 66 -5.88 -11.98 2.95
N ASP A 67 -5.72 -13.19 2.43
CA ASP A 67 -6.82 -14.16 2.26
C ASP A 67 -7.04 -15.07 3.47
N THR A 68 -5.99 -15.34 4.25
CA THR A 68 -6.02 -16.42 5.24
C THR A 68 -6.01 -15.97 6.70
N ASP A 69 -5.62 -14.73 6.98
CA ASP A 69 -5.37 -14.32 8.37
C ASP A 69 -6.67 -13.95 9.13
N LYS A 70 -6.70 -14.34 10.40
CA LYS A 70 -7.80 -14.06 11.34
C LYS A 70 -7.80 -12.58 11.74
N LYS A 71 -8.94 -12.07 12.23
CA LYS A 71 -9.16 -10.65 12.55
C LYS A 71 -8.09 -10.02 13.46
N GLU A 72 -7.46 -10.79 14.33
CA GLU A 72 -6.51 -10.32 15.37
C GLU A 72 -5.08 -10.05 14.85
N ASP A 73 -4.72 -10.53 13.65
CA ASP A 73 -3.38 -10.36 13.04
C ASP A 73 -3.36 -9.39 11.85
N ARG A 74 -4.44 -8.62 11.64
CA ARG A 74 -4.67 -7.88 10.40
C ARG A 74 -3.68 -6.73 10.18
N ASP A 75 -3.33 -5.96 11.21
CA ASP A 75 -2.46 -4.78 11.04
C ASP A 75 -1.11 -5.15 10.44
N GLY A 76 -0.52 -6.25 10.89
CA GLY A 76 0.74 -6.76 10.35
C GLY A 76 0.66 -7.16 8.88
N VAL A 77 -0.47 -7.71 8.45
CA VAL A 77 -0.71 -8.09 7.04
C VAL A 77 -0.84 -6.85 6.16
N HIS A 78 -1.69 -5.89 6.56
CA HIS A 78 -1.91 -4.68 5.79
C HIS A 78 -0.64 -3.83 5.74
N ARG A 79 0.08 -3.68 6.85
CA ARG A 79 1.37 -2.99 6.86
C ARG A 79 2.42 -3.68 5.99
N ALA A 80 2.44 -5.01 5.94
CA ALA A 80 3.34 -5.73 5.03
C ALA A 80 3.00 -5.46 3.56
N PHE A 81 1.71 -5.52 3.21
CA PHE A 81 1.23 -5.18 1.86
C PHE A 81 1.57 -3.74 1.48
N LEU A 82 1.23 -2.77 2.33
CA LEU A 82 1.46 -1.36 2.08
C LEU A 82 2.96 -1.05 1.97
N ALA A 83 3.78 -1.59 2.87
CA ALA A 83 5.23 -1.42 2.82
C ALA A 83 5.84 -1.99 1.54
N LEU A 84 5.36 -3.12 1.04
CA LEU A 84 5.90 -3.72 -0.18
C LEU A 84 5.72 -2.82 -1.40
N LEU A 85 4.64 -2.03 -1.44
CA LEU A 85 4.30 -1.13 -2.55
C LEU A 85 4.76 0.31 -2.32
N ASP A 86 5.38 0.61 -1.18
CA ASP A 86 5.83 1.95 -0.80
C ASP A 86 7.15 2.30 -1.50
N PRO A 87 7.17 3.30 -2.41
CA PRO A 87 8.36 3.68 -3.16
C PRO A 87 9.33 4.59 -2.39
N GLU A 88 9.03 5.00 -1.14
CA GLU A 88 9.80 6.03 -0.42
C GLU A 88 11.29 5.66 -0.26
N SER A 89 11.61 4.38 -0.03
CA SER A 89 12.99 3.92 0.15
C SER A 89 13.65 3.44 -1.15
N ASP A 90 12.88 2.76 -1.99
CA ASP A 90 13.32 2.21 -3.28
C ASP A 90 12.09 1.99 -4.18
N PRO A 91 11.97 2.68 -5.33
CA PRO A 91 10.83 2.52 -6.20
C PRO A 91 10.82 1.18 -6.96
N TYR A 92 11.93 0.42 -6.99
CA TYR A 92 12.09 -0.79 -7.80
C TYR A 92 10.95 -1.79 -7.62
N VAL A 93 10.58 -2.11 -6.38
CA VAL A 93 9.51 -3.09 -6.12
C VAL A 93 8.18 -2.59 -6.67
N LEU A 94 7.84 -1.32 -6.45
CA LEU A 94 6.62 -0.73 -6.99
C LEU A 94 6.63 -0.77 -8.53
N GLN A 95 7.75 -0.42 -9.17
CA GLN A 95 7.90 -0.44 -10.62
C GLN A 95 7.65 -1.83 -11.20
N VAL A 96 8.30 -2.85 -10.65
CA VAL A 96 8.15 -4.24 -11.11
C VAL A 96 6.73 -4.74 -10.88
N MET A 97 6.13 -4.42 -9.72
CA MET A 97 4.76 -4.84 -9.42
C MET A 97 3.72 -4.19 -10.33
N LEU A 98 3.87 -2.90 -10.64
CA LEU A 98 2.99 -2.23 -11.59
C LEU A 98 3.23 -2.73 -13.02
N GLU A 99 4.48 -2.92 -13.46
CA GLU A 99 4.72 -3.51 -14.78
C GLU A 99 4.14 -4.93 -14.89
N ALA A 100 4.25 -5.75 -13.84
CA ALA A 100 3.62 -7.06 -13.80
C ALA A 100 2.08 -6.96 -13.84
N ALA A 101 1.48 -6.01 -13.13
CA ALA A 101 0.04 -5.74 -13.20
C ALA A 101 -0.42 -5.29 -14.59
N HIS A 102 0.46 -4.66 -15.37
CA HIS A 102 0.13 -4.28 -16.75
C HIS A 102 0.03 -5.51 -17.66
N GLN A 103 0.82 -6.53 -17.38
CA GLN A 103 0.96 -7.73 -18.21
C GLN A 103 0.03 -8.86 -17.75
N ASP A 104 -0.34 -8.89 -16.46
CA ASP A 104 -1.15 -9.93 -15.83
C ASP A 104 -2.24 -9.32 -14.94
N SER A 105 -3.50 -9.47 -15.38
CA SER A 105 -4.67 -8.97 -14.65
C SER A 105 -4.83 -9.59 -13.26
N GLY A 106 -4.30 -10.81 -13.03
CA GLY A 106 -4.30 -11.44 -11.72
C GLY A 106 -3.40 -10.71 -10.71
N VAL A 107 -2.29 -10.13 -11.16
CA VAL A 107 -1.44 -9.28 -10.31
C VAL A 107 -2.15 -7.97 -9.99
N GLU A 108 -2.79 -7.35 -10.98
CA GLU A 108 -3.57 -6.13 -10.78
C GLU A 108 -4.72 -6.36 -9.79
N GLU A 109 -5.49 -7.43 -9.96
CA GLU A 109 -6.58 -7.80 -9.04
C GLU A 109 -6.08 -8.03 -7.62
N ALA A 110 -4.93 -8.68 -7.45
CA ALA A 110 -4.32 -8.89 -6.14
C ALA A 110 -3.87 -7.58 -5.49
N ILE A 111 -3.35 -6.61 -6.27
CA ILE A 111 -3.02 -5.25 -5.78
C ILE A 111 -4.30 -4.53 -5.33
N VAL A 112 -5.33 -4.50 -6.17
CA VAL A 112 -6.62 -3.84 -5.85
C VAL A 112 -7.24 -4.47 -4.61
N LYS A 113 -7.22 -5.80 -4.49
CA LYS A 113 -7.73 -6.54 -3.33
C LYS A 113 -6.97 -6.19 -2.05
N GLY A 114 -5.64 -6.09 -2.11
CA GLY A 114 -4.85 -5.71 -0.94
C GLY A 114 -5.07 -4.27 -0.49
N TRP A 115 -5.26 -3.36 -1.44
CA TRP A 115 -5.68 -1.98 -1.16
C TRP A 115 -7.02 -1.93 -0.46
N LYS A 116 -8.02 -2.62 -1.03
CA LYS A 116 -9.35 -2.76 -0.43
C LYS A 116 -9.29 -3.26 1.01
N ALA A 117 -8.59 -4.38 1.23
CA ALA A 117 -8.46 -4.95 2.55
C ALA A 117 -7.79 -3.98 3.55
N SER A 118 -6.84 -3.17 3.09
CA SER A 118 -6.14 -2.18 3.91
C SER A 118 -6.99 -0.94 4.20
N LEU A 119 -7.78 -0.47 3.23
CA LEU A 119 -8.71 0.66 3.41
C LEU A 119 -9.91 0.32 4.31
N ASP A 120 -10.28 -0.96 4.40
CA ASP A 120 -11.28 -1.45 5.36
C ASP A 120 -10.76 -1.51 6.81
N ASN A 121 -9.45 -1.30 7.04
CA ASN A 121 -8.84 -1.28 8.36
C ASN A 121 -8.31 0.12 8.71
N THR A 122 -9.10 0.85 9.52
CA THR A 122 -8.78 2.21 9.93
C THR A 122 -7.49 2.35 10.75
N HIS A 123 -6.97 1.26 11.33
CA HIS A 123 -5.71 1.27 12.08
C HIS A 123 -4.49 1.53 11.19
N VAL A 124 -4.60 1.31 9.88
CA VAL A 124 -3.54 1.54 8.90
C VAL A 124 -3.83 2.71 7.94
N ASP A 125 -4.83 3.55 8.26
CA ASP A 125 -5.13 4.78 7.52
C ASP A 125 -3.89 5.67 7.29
N PRO A 126 -3.00 5.90 8.29
CA PRO A 126 -1.80 6.69 8.08
C PRO A 126 -0.85 6.09 7.03
N GLU A 127 -0.70 4.76 7.00
CA GLU A 127 0.09 4.04 6.01
C GLU A 127 -0.56 4.09 4.63
N CYS A 128 -1.88 3.95 4.52
CA CYS A 128 -2.61 4.12 3.26
C CYS A 128 -2.39 5.52 2.67
N ARG A 129 -2.50 6.58 3.49
CA ARG A 129 -2.27 7.97 3.08
C ARG A 129 -0.84 8.20 2.60
N ARG A 130 0.15 7.66 3.34
CA ARG A 130 1.56 7.71 2.96
C ARG A 130 1.79 7.04 1.62
N LEU A 131 1.22 5.86 1.42
CA LEU A 131 1.39 5.08 0.19
C LEU A 131 0.77 5.80 -1.02
N ILE A 132 -0.44 6.37 -0.88
CA ILE A 132 -1.06 7.20 -1.92
C ILE A 132 -0.14 8.35 -2.33
N ARG A 133 0.46 9.04 -1.35
CA ARG A 133 1.43 10.12 -1.60
C ARG A 133 2.68 9.60 -2.30
N GLY A 134 3.22 8.45 -1.85
CA GLY A 134 4.36 7.80 -2.48
C GLY A 134 4.11 7.45 -3.95
N TRP A 135 2.93 6.91 -4.27
CA TRP A 135 2.51 6.62 -5.63
C TRP A 135 2.41 7.89 -6.48
N ALA A 136 1.83 8.96 -5.93
CA ALA A 136 1.76 10.26 -6.61
C ALA A 136 3.17 10.80 -6.94
N GLN A 137 4.12 10.68 -6.00
CA GLN A 137 5.50 11.12 -6.19
C GLN A 137 6.26 10.24 -7.20
N ALA A 138 6.17 8.91 -7.08
CA ALA A 138 6.80 8.00 -8.04
C ALA A 138 6.28 8.24 -9.47
N ARG A 139 4.98 8.55 -9.60
CA ARG A 139 4.33 8.93 -10.86
C ARG A 139 4.83 10.26 -11.40
N SER A 140 5.00 11.28 -10.56
CA SER A 140 5.49 12.59 -11.00
C SER A 140 6.96 12.56 -11.41
N GLN A 141 7.75 11.67 -10.80
CA GLN A 141 9.16 11.41 -11.11
C GLN A 141 9.36 10.48 -12.31
N GLY A 142 8.28 9.93 -12.88
CA GLY A 142 8.35 9.04 -14.05
C GLY A 142 8.84 7.62 -13.75
N PHE A 143 8.89 7.22 -12.48
CA PHE A 143 9.23 5.85 -12.09
C PHE A 143 8.14 4.86 -12.50
N VAL A 144 6.87 5.29 -12.48
CA VAL A 144 5.72 4.43 -12.83
C VAL A 144 4.88 5.11 -13.91
N ARG A 145 4.20 4.29 -14.72
CA ARG A 145 3.38 4.79 -15.84
C ARG A 145 2.18 5.58 -15.30
N ARG A 146 1.98 6.78 -15.85
CA ARG A 146 0.96 7.73 -15.38
C ARG A 146 -0.46 7.21 -15.49
N GLU A 147 -0.82 6.64 -16.63
CA GLU A 147 -2.16 6.14 -16.94
C GLU A 147 -2.47 4.90 -16.10
N GLN A 148 -1.60 3.90 -16.14
CA GLN A 148 -1.77 2.66 -15.37
C GLN A 148 -1.95 2.90 -13.86
N THR A 149 -1.14 3.80 -13.28
CA THR A 149 -1.26 4.13 -11.85
C THR A 149 -2.61 4.76 -11.55
N ALA A 150 -3.11 5.63 -12.45
CA ALA A 150 -4.42 6.24 -12.32
C ALA A 150 -5.55 5.22 -12.49
N ASP A 151 -5.45 4.27 -13.41
CA ASP A 151 -6.45 3.23 -13.64
C ASP A 151 -6.64 2.33 -12.40
N ILE A 152 -5.53 1.86 -11.81
CA ILE A 152 -5.57 1.07 -10.58
C ILE A 152 -6.20 1.87 -9.45
N LEU A 153 -5.81 3.14 -9.28
CA LEU A 153 -6.39 4.01 -8.26
C LEU A 153 -7.87 4.28 -8.50
N ASN A 154 -8.31 4.50 -9.74
CA ASN A 154 -9.73 4.65 -10.08
C ASN A 154 -10.52 3.41 -9.67
N ARG A 155 -10.02 2.20 -9.96
CA ARG A 155 -10.66 0.94 -9.52
C ARG A 155 -10.76 0.82 -8.00
N ILE A 156 -9.75 1.29 -7.26
CA ILE A 156 -9.75 1.30 -5.78
C ILE A 156 -10.78 2.31 -5.27
N ILE A 157 -10.80 3.51 -5.84
CA ILE A 157 -11.70 4.60 -5.46
C ILE A 157 -13.15 4.20 -5.66
N GLU A 158 -13.51 3.57 -6.78
CA GLU A 158 -14.86 3.08 -7.08
C GLU A 158 -15.45 2.21 -5.96
N GLN A 159 -14.60 1.49 -5.23
CA GLN A 159 -15.01 0.55 -4.20
C GLN A 159 -14.94 1.14 -2.77
N HIS A 160 -14.22 2.25 -2.56
CA HIS A 160 -13.90 2.78 -1.22
C HIS A 160 -14.02 4.31 -1.11
N LEU A 161 -14.96 4.92 -1.86
CA LEU A 161 -15.21 6.37 -1.86
C LEU A 161 -15.33 6.98 -0.45
N VAL A 162 -15.93 6.25 0.50
CA VAL A 162 -16.18 6.73 1.87
C VAL A 162 -15.01 6.53 2.84
N SER A 163 -13.92 5.87 2.42
CA SER A 163 -12.78 5.65 3.31
C SER A 163 -12.03 6.96 3.56
N SER A 164 -11.53 7.13 4.78
CA SER A 164 -10.80 8.33 5.23
C SER A 164 -9.57 8.66 4.35
N PRO A 165 -8.70 7.70 3.99
CA PRO A 165 -7.57 7.95 3.10
C PRO A 165 -7.98 8.40 1.70
N ILE A 166 -9.02 7.79 1.12
CA ILE A 166 -9.52 8.16 -0.21
C ILE A 166 -10.19 9.53 -0.16
N SER A 167 -11.03 9.82 0.84
CA SER A 167 -11.63 11.14 1.02
C SER A 167 -10.57 12.25 1.12
N ALA A 168 -9.48 12.01 1.86
CA ALA A 168 -8.37 12.95 1.94
C ALA A 168 -7.60 13.11 0.61
N LEU A 169 -7.48 12.03 -0.18
CA LEU A 169 -6.95 12.12 -1.53
C LEU A 169 -7.84 12.98 -2.44
N LEU A 170 -9.16 12.78 -2.44
CA LEU A 170 -10.07 13.44 -3.40
C LEU A 170 -10.36 14.89 -3.02
N PHE A 171 -10.72 15.14 -1.76
CA PHE A 171 -11.16 16.46 -1.29
C PHE A 171 -10.03 17.31 -0.72
N GLY A 172 -8.88 16.68 -0.45
CA GLY A 172 -7.76 17.30 0.24
C GLY A 172 -8.02 17.41 1.75
N ASP A 173 -6.99 17.09 2.53
CA ASP A 173 -6.90 17.52 3.93
C ASP A 173 -5.64 18.36 4.14
N SER A 174 -5.45 18.91 5.34
CA SER A 174 -4.28 19.74 5.69
C SER A 174 -2.92 19.04 5.50
N THR A 175 -2.88 17.71 5.37
CA THR A 175 -1.66 16.93 5.14
C THR A 175 -1.37 16.65 3.67
N VAL A 176 -2.38 16.78 2.80
CA VAL A 176 -2.33 16.40 1.38
C VAL A 176 -2.61 17.57 0.43
N ARG A 177 -3.20 18.67 0.91
CA ARG A 177 -3.71 19.78 0.08
C ARG A 177 -2.66 20.41 -0.84
N ASP A 178 -1.42 20.54 -0.37
CA ASP A 178 -0.38 21.35 -1.04
C ASP A 178 0.70 20.54 -1.77
N ASP A 179 0.62 19.21 -1.78
CA ASP A 179 1.59 18.39 -2.52
C ASP A 179 1.27 18.40 -4.02
N LYS A 180 2.13 19.05 -4.82
CA LYS A 180 1.96 19.18 -6.28
C LYS A 180 1.76 17.83 -6.97
N ALA A 181 2.48 16.79 -6.55
CA ALA A 181 2.35 15.48 -7.16
C ALA A 181 0.97 14.86 -6.92
N VAL A 182 0.40 15.09 -5.72
CA VAL A 182 -0.95 14.63 -5.40
C VAL A 182 -2.01 15.47 -6.12
N ILE A 183 -1.81 16.77 -6.28
CA ILE A 183 -2.70 17.64 -7.06
C ILE A 183 -2.74 17.17 -8.53
N GLU A 184 -1.59 16.87 -9.12
CA GLU A 184 -1.50 16.32 -10.47
C GLU A 184 -2.20 14.96 -10.56
N LEU A 185 -1.95 14.05 -9.60
CA LEU A 185 -2.65 12.77 -9.53
C LEU A 185 -4.17 12.94 -9.51
N ARG A 186 -4.71 13.84 -8.66
CA ARG A 186 -6.16 14.08 -8.56
C ARG A 186 -6.78 14.50 -9.89
N ARG A 187 -6.09 15.32 -10.68
CA ARG A 187 -6.60 15.78 -11.99
C ARG A 187 -6.80 14.63 -12.98
N ASP A 188 -5.99 13.59 -12.86
CA ASP A 188 -5.98 12.45 -13.75
C ASP A 188 -6.88 11.31 -13.26
N LEU A 189 -7.44 11.43 -12.04
CA LEU A 189 -8.48 10.52 -11.54
C LEU A 189 -9.83 10.90 -12.16
N LEU A 190 -10.66 9.91 -12.48
CA LEU A 190 -11.97 10.08 -13.11
C LEU A 190 -13.04 10.50 -12.08
N LEU A 191 -12.84 11.68 -11.50
CA LEU A 191 -13.66 12.29 -10.46
C LEU A 191 -15.11 12.67 -10.88
N PRO A 192 -15.43 13.13 -12.10
CA PRO A 192 -16.72 13.77 -12.38
C PRO A 192 -17.96 12.89 -12.20
N ALA A 193 -17.92 11.62 -12.61
CA ALA A 193 -19.09 10.73 -12.53
C ALA A 193 -19.32 10.17 -11.11
N GLN A 194 -18.24 9.99 -10.35
CA GLN A 194 -18.28 9.40 -9.01
C GLN A 194 -18.67 10.42 -7.95
N LEU A 195 -18.23 11.68 -8.08
CA LEU A 195 -18.65 12.78 -7.21
C LEU A 195 -20.12 13.14 -7.39
N ALA A 196 -20.65 13.05 -8.62
CA ALA A 196 -22.08 13.28 -8.89
C ALA A 196 -22.96 12.22 -8.21
N ARG A 197 -22.53 10.95 -8.16
CA ARG A 197 -23.21 9.89 -7.39
C ARG A 197 -23.17 10.18 -5.88
N PHE A 198 -22.02 10.62 -5.37
CA PHE A 198 -21.86 10.92 -3.94
C PHE A 198 -22.70 12.12 -3.47
N GLN A 199 -22.86 13.15 -4.31
CA GLN A 199 -23.73 14.29 -4.02
C GLN A 199 -25.23 13.94 -4.00
N LEU A 200 -25.64 12.87 -4.68
CA LEU A 200 -27.02 12.38 -4.68
C LEU A 200 -27.36 11.56 -3.43
N ASP A 201 -26.36 10.89 -2.84
CA ASP A 201 -26.53 10.01 -1.66
C ASP A 201 -26.26 10.72 -0.32
N ALA A 202 -25.79 11.97 -0.33
CA ALA A 202 -25.68 12.79 0.88
C ALA A 202 -27.10 13.18 1.34
N PRO A 203 -27.50 12.93 2.61
CA PRO A 203 -28.78 13.39 3.10
C PRO A 203 -28.83 14.90 2.95
N ALA A 204 -29.86 15.41 2.28
CA ALA A 204 -30.11 16.84 2.18
C ALA A 204 -30.08 17.40 3.60
N SER A 205 -29.08 18.23 3.89
CA SER A 205 -28.98 18.93 5.16
C SER A 205 -30.21 19.84 5.26
N GLU A 206 -31.21 19.39 6.02
CA GLU A 206 -32.38 20.16 6.38
C GLU A 206 -31.91 21.46 7.04
N SER A 207 -32.36 22.58 6.46
CA SER A 207 -32.13 23.94 6.94
C SER A 207 -33.28 24.37 7.84
#